data_AF-A0A7L1FWP8-F1
#
_entry.id   AF-A0A7L1FWP8-F1
#
_cell.length_a   1.000
_cell.length_b   1.000
_cell.length_c   1.000
_cell.angle_alpha   90.00
_cell.angle_beta   90.00
_cell.angle_gamma   90.00
#
_symmetry.space_group_name_H-M   'P 1'
#
loop_
_entity.id
_entity.type
_entity.pdbx_description
1 polymer ?
#
loop_
_entity_poly.entity_id
_entity_poly.type
_entity_poly.pdbx_seq_one_letter_code
_entity_poly.pdbx_strand_id
1 'polypeptide(L)'
;GQQAVLEYRVFYRRRYAEAAFSSCRDVQLPATGGLAIATMCGRYGAELCTAQRWLDFQGDKNNGLAPLQIRFLLLEDGDPEPE
;
A
#
# COMPACT_ATOMS: atom_id res chain seq x y z
N GLY A 1 -7.27 -30.27 11.01
CA GLY A 1 -6.56 -29.60 9.90
C GLY A 1 -6.41 -28.12 10.22
N GLN A 2 -5.37 -27.45 9.72
CA GLN A 2 -5.24 -25.99 9.85
C GLN A 2 -6.14 -25.29 8.82
N GLN A 3 -6.70 -24.13 9.19
CA GLN A 3 -7.48 -23.28 8.30
C GLN A 3 -6.57 -22.26 7.61
N ALA A 4 -6.74 -22.08 6.30
CA ALA A 4 -5.98 -21.11 5.52
C ALA A 4 -6.61 -19.71 5.59
N VAL A 5 -5.78 -18.68 5.75
CA VAL A 5 -6.20 -17.28 5.66
C VAL A 5 -6.03 -16.83 4.22
N LEU A 6 -7.14 -16.49 3.56
CA LEU A 6 -7.16 -16.06 2.15
C LEU A 6 -7.22 -14.53 2.00
N GLU A 7 -7.63 -13.84 3.07
CA GLU A 7 -7.77 -12.39 3.10
C GLU A 7 -7.79 -11.90 4.55
N TYR A 8 -7.25 -10.70 4.80
CA TYR A 8 -7.40 -10.01 6.07
C TYR A 8 -7.37 -8.48 5.90
N ARG A 9 -7.72 -7.78 6.98
CA ARG A 9 -7.68 -6.32 7.09
C ARG A 9 -6.48 -5.90 7.94
N VAL A 10 -5.81 -4.83 7.53
CA VAL A 10 -4.75 -4.18 8.31
C VAL A 10 -5.17 -2.75 8.57
N PHE A 11 -5.11 -2.35 9.83
CA PHE A 11 -5.48 -1.02 10.26
C PHE A 11 -4.21 -0.28 10.67
N TYR A 12 -3.92 0.83 9.99
CA TYR A 12 -2.81 1.70 10.32
C TYR A 12 -3.32 3.09 10.66
N ARG A 13 -2.62 3.80 11.54
CA ARG A 13 -2.80 5.26 11.63
C ARG A 13 -2.32 5.89 10.33
N ARG A 14 -3.10 6.83 9.78
CA ARG A 14 -2.80 7.52 8.51
C ARG A 14 -1.45 8.19 8.55
N ARG A 15 -1.11 8.87 9.65
CA ARG A 15 0.20 9.48 9.85
C ARG A 15 1.37 8.50 9.65
N TYR A 16 1.20 7.24 10.04
CA TYR A 16 2.24 6.22 9.88
C TYR A 16 2.39 5.80 8.42
N ALA A 17 1.27 5.51 7.74
CA ALA A 17 1.27 5.13 6.34
C ALA A 17 1.78 6.27 5.44
N GLU A 18 1.40 7.52 5.72
CA GLU A 18 1.87 8.69 5.00
C GLU A 18 3.36 8.94 5.21
N ALA A 19 3.87 8.80 6.44
CA ALA A 19 5.31 8.90 6.70
C ALA A 19 6.10 7.81 5.97
N ALA A 20 5.63 6.57 5.99
CA ALA A 20 6.26 5.46 5.27
C ALA A 20 6.22 5.64 3.75
N PHE A 21 5.10 6.14 3.20
CA PHE A 21 5.01 6.48 1.79
C PHE A 21 5.96 7.63 1.43
N SER A 22 5.98 8.69 2.23
CA SER A 22 6.82 9.88 2.00
C SER A 22 8.32 9.56 2.03
N SER A 23 8.76 8.62 2.88
CA SER A 23 10.15 8.19 2.88
C SER A 23 10.57 7.43 1.61
N CYS A 24 9.62 6.93 0.82
CA CYS A 24 9.88 6.11 -0.37
C CYS A 24 9.52 6.79 -1.70
N ARG A 25 8.66 7.80 -1.69
CA ARG A 25 8.04 8.37 -2.91
C ARG A 25 9.04 8.92 -3.94
N ASP A 26 10.20 9.39 -3.49
CA ASP A 26 11.22 10.02 -4.34
C ASP A 26 12.40 9.09 -4.65
N VAL A 27 12.33 7.81 -4.26
CA VAL A 27 13.35 6.81 -4.58
C VAL A 27 13.39 6.57 -6.09
N GLN A 28 14.56 6.73 -6.68
CA GLN A 28 14.79 6.50 -8.10
C GLN A 28 14.99 5.02 -8.40
N LEU A 29 14.51 4.59 -9.57
CA LEU A 29 14.80 3.29 -10.16
C LEU A 29 15.87 3.49 -11.25
N PRO A 30 17.16 3.17 -11.00
CA PRO A 30 18.25 3.53 -11.90
C PRO A 30 18.11 2.97 -13.32
N ALA A 31 17.51 1.78 -13.45
CA ALA A 31 17.35 1.10 -14.73
C ALA A 31 16.41 1.82 -15.71
N THR A 32 15.47 2.62 -15.22
CA THR A 32 14.47 3.31 -16.05
C THR A 32 14.59 4.83 -16.02
N GLY A 33 15.36 5.38 -15.07
CA GLY A 33 15.40 6.82 -14.80
C GLY A 33 14.12 7.38 -14.19
N GLY A 34 13.12 6.54 -13.90
CA GLY A 34 11.86 6.92 -13.26
C GLY A 34 11.87 6.71 -11.75
N LEU A 35 10.75 7.03 -11.10
CA LEU A 35 10.55 6.77 -9.67
C LEU A 35 10.13 5.32 -9.45
N ALA A 36 10.72 4.66 -8.45
CA ALA A 36 10.36 3.29 -8.06
C ALA A 36 8.87 3.17 -7.70
N ILE A 37 8.30 4.20 -7.07
CA ILE A 37 6.88 4.22 -6.69
C ILE A 37 5.93 4.10 -7.88
N ALA A 38 6.36 4.52 -9.09
CA ALA A 38 5.55 4.42 -10.30
C ALA A 38 5.21 2.97 -10.65
N THR A 39 6.12 2.03 -10.36
CA THR A 39 5.92 0.59 -10.61
C THR A 39 5.16 -0.11 -9.49
N MET A 40 4.86 0.60 -8.40
CA MET A 40 4.22 0.08 -7.19
C MET A 40 2.85 0.74 -6.91
N CYS A 41 2.30 1.46 -7.89
CA CYS A 41 1.05 2.22 -7.71
C CYS A 41 0.02 1.97 -8.81
N GLY A 42 0.19 0.87 -9.55
CA GLY A 42 -0.71 0.46 -10.63
C GLY A 42 -0.98 1.57 -11.65
N ARG A 43 -2.25 1.76 -12.01
CA ARG A 43 -2.68 2.74 -13.02
C ARG A 43 -2.43 4.20 -12.67
N TYR A 44 -2.10 4.51 -11.41
CA TYR A 44 -1.96 5.89 -10.95
C TYR A 44 -0.58 6.49 -11.27
N GLY A 45 0.42 5.64 -11.59
CA GLY A 45 1.80 6.09 -11.76
C GLY A 45 2.33 6.80 -10.53
N ALA A 46 3.43 7.55 -10.66
CA ALA A 46 4.00 8.28 -9.52
C ALA A 46 3.22 9.55 -9.16
N GLU A 47 2.72 10.29 -10.16
CA GLU A 47 2.10 11.62 -9.96
C GLU A 47 0.81 11.56 -9.15
N LEU A 48 -0.04 10.57 -9.42
CA LEU A 48 -1.31 10.40 -8.72
C LEU A 48 -1.20 9.36 -7.59
N CYS A 49 0.00 8.93 -7.22
CA CYS A 49 0.16 7.98 -6.13
C CYS A 49 -0.08 8.64 -4.78
N THR A 50 -0.83 7.95 -3.92
CA THR A 50 -1.03 8.33 -2.52
C THR A 50 -0.64 7.15 -1.62
N ALA A 51 -0.44 7.38 -0.33
CA ALA A 51 -0.16 6.30 0.63
C ALA A 51 -1.21 5.17 0.56
N GLN A 52 -2.50 5.52 0.45
CA GLN A 52 -3.59 4.54 0.28
C GLN A 52 -3.45 3.76 -1.03
N ARG A 53 -3.29 4.44 -2.17
CA ARG A 53 -3.19 3.76 -3.49
C ARG A 53 -1.97 2.86 -3.60
N TRP A 54 -0.86 3.26 -3.00
CA TRP A 54 0.34 2.45 -2.89
C TRP A 54 0.08 1.18 -2.07
N LEU A 55 -0.48 1.29 -0.86
CA LEU A 55 -0.81 0.14 -0.02
C LEU A 55 -1.88 -0.76 -0.65
N ASP A 56 -2.88 -0.19 -1.31
CA ASP A 56 -3.90 -0.94 -2.05
C ASP A 56 -3.26 -1.79 -3.14
N PHE A 57 -2.32 -1.23 -3.89
CA PHE A 57 -1.58 -2.00 -4.90
C PHE A 57 -0.79 -3.14 -4.24
N GLN A 58 -0.10 -2.89 -3.12
CA GLN A 58 0.65 -3.93 -2.41
C GLN A 58 -0.25 -5.05 -1.84
N GLY A 59 -1.51 -4.76 -1.55
CA GLY A 59 -2.49 -5.71 -1.03
C GLY A 59 -3.40 -6.35 -2.07
N ASP A 60 -3.38 -5.92 -3.33
CA ASP A 60 -4.27 -6.43 -4.38
C ASP A 60 -3.74 -7.72 -5.00
N LYS A 61 -4.35 -8.86 -4.68
CA LYS A 61 -3.98 -10.17 -5.25
C LYS A 61 -4.12 -10.25 -6.77
N ASN A 62 -4.87 -9.34 -7.39
CA ASN A 62 -5.07 -9.33 -8.83
C ASN A 62 -3.95 -8.59 -9.59
N ASN A 63 -3.00 -7.97 -8.89
CA ASN A 63 -1.85 -7.31 -9.50
C ASN A 63 -0.77 -8.30 -10.02
N GLY A 64 -0.91 -9.60 -9.75
CA GLY A 64 0.03 -10.65 -10.13
C GLY A 64 1.29 -10.78 -9.26
N LEU A 65 1.39 -10.00 -8.17
CA LEU A 65 2.52 -9.94 -7.25
C LEU A 65 2.13 -10.27 -5.81
N ALA A 66 0.98 -9.77 -5.33
CA ALA A 66 0.53 -10.00 -3.96
C ALA A 66 -0.03 -11.43 -3.81
N PRO A 67 0.43 -12.22 -2.81
CA PRO A 67 0.06 -13.63 -2.69
C PRO A 67 -1.36 -13.85 -2.13
N LEU A 68 -1.92 -12.85 -1.45
CA LEU A 68 -3.32 -12.85 -0.98
C LEU A 68 -3.85 -11.42 -0.89
N GLN A 69 -5.17 -11.29 -0.69
CA GLN A 69 -5.78 -9.99 -0.53
C GLN A 69 -5.50 -9.41 0.85
N ILE A 70 -4.97 -8.20 0.90
CA ILE A 70 -4.88 -7.39 2.11
C ILE A 70 -5.68 -6.12 1.88
N ARG A 71 -6.57 -5.78 2.82
CA ARG A 71 -7.27 -4.48 2.79
C ARG A 71 -6.65 -3.56 3.83
N PHE A 72 -5.94 -2.54 3.36
CA PHE A 72 -5.35 -1.52 4.23
C PHE A 72 -6.37 -0.43 4.51
N LEU A 73 -6.61 -0.16 5.79
CA LEU A 73 -7.50 0.88 6.28
C LEU A 73 -6.67 1.90 7.04
N LEU A 74 -6.59 3.11 6.51
CA LEU A 74 -5.89 4.22 7.13
C LEU A 74 -6.85 4.99 8.03
N LEU A 75 -6.65 4.86 9.33
CA LEU A 75 -7.46 5.49 10.38
C LEU A 75 -6.85 6.85 10.75
N GLU A 76 -7.70 7.85 10.97
CA GLU A 76 -7.28 9.10 11.60
C GLU A 76 -6.87 8.85 13.06
N ASP A 77 -6.14 9.79 13.64
CA ASP A 77 -5.69 9.67 15.03
C ASP A 77 -6.84 9.69 16.04
N GLY A 78 -7.94 10.36 15.69
CA GLY A 78 -9.16 10.39 16.51
C GLY A 78 -10.12 9.23 16.26
N ASP A 79 -9.85 8.35 15.30
CA ASP A 79 -10.73 7.23 15.01
C ASP A 79 -10.65 6.17 16.13
N PRO A 80 -11.79 5.57 16.52
CA PRO A 80 -11.82 4.48 17.48
C PRO A 80 -11.00 3.30 16.94
N GLU A 81 -10.45 2.50 17.85
CA GLU A 81 -9.82 1.25 17.45
C GLU A 81 -10.88 0.32 16.81
N PRO A 82 -10.55 -0.32 15.69
CA PRO A 82 -11.46 -1.23 15.02
C PRO A 82 -11.63 -2.51 15.86
N GLU A 83 -12.87 -2.96 16.01
CA GLU A 83 -13.23 -4.24 16.65
C GLU A 83 -12.81 -5.46 15.82
#